data_AF-K0F3T7-F1
#
_entry.id   AF-K0F3T7-F1
#
_cell.length_a   1.000
_cell.length_b   1.000
_cell.length_c   1.000
_cell.angle_alpha   90.00
_cell.angle_beta   90.00
_cell.angle_gamma   90.00
#
_symmetry.space_group_name_H-M   'P 1'
#
loop_
_entity.id
_entity.type
_entity.pdbx_description
1 polymer ?
#
loop_
_entity_poly.entity_id
_entity_poly.type
_entity_poly.pdbx_seq_one_letter_code
_entity_poly.pdbx_strand_id
1 'polypeptide(L)'
;MTGKDELMTLPKLADHDITQLREVADRIATLIQRNSDGSGGLPRFVEALRQSGPIAELLIEYSVRWFNDSNGESVLLSPELYWVLTETVPPEERGTAGEGLGQAGMNCHPVTRTRQMLLICVLEKLSTRPWRPETPEEAAAMVKRRYSDTARPVLPTRATQQPVGVEGVITTAQFP
;
A
#
# COMPACT_ATOMS: atom_id res chain seq x y z
N MET A 1 -5.57 -32.29 -40.84
CA MET A 1 -5.75 -30.83 -41.00
C MET A 1 -7.25 -30.61 -40.94
N THR A 2 -7.88 -30.11 -39.89
CA THR A 2 -7.60 -28.98 -39.00
C THR A 2 -8.35 -29.30 -37.72
N GLY A 3 -7.64 -29.37 -36.59
CA GLY A 3 -8.22 -29.70 -35.30
C GLY A 3 -7.59 -28.82 -34.25
N LYS A 4 -8.46 -28.16 -33.47
CA LYS A 4 -8.20 -27.23 -32.38
C LYS A 4 -8.11 -25.76 -32.77
N ASP A 5 -9.27 -25.22 -33.13
CA ASP A 5 -9.73 -23.97 -32.53
C ASP A 5 -9.92 -24.17 -31.01
N GLU A 6 -8.84 -24.46 -30.29
CA GLU A 6 -8.77 -24.10 -28.87
C GLU A 6 -8.55 -22.60 -28.87
N LEU A 7 -9.65 -21.87 -29.13
CA LEU A 7 -9.82 -20.49 -28.71
C LEU A 7 -9.57 -20.54 -27.21
N MET A 8 -8.30 -20.39 -26.83
CA MET A 8 -7.86 -20.18 -25.46
C MET A 8 -8.66 -18.97 -25.01
N THR A 9 -9.76 -19.24 -24.32
CA THR A 9 -10.48 -18.24 -23.56
C THR A 9 -9.41 -17.55 -22.74
N LEU A 10 -9.07 -16.32 -23.14
CA LEU A 10 -8.25 -15.43 -22.34
C LEU A 10 -8.80 -15.59 -20.92
N PRO A 11 -7.99 -16.07 -19.95
CA PRO A 11 -8.47 -16.16 -18.59
C PRO A 11 -9.05 -14.80 -18.31
N LYS A 12 -10.34 -14.76 -17.91
CA LYS A 12 -10.95 -13.56 -17.35
C LYS A 12 -10.07 -13.22 -16.16
N LEU A 13 -9.00 -12.47 -16.43
CA LEU A 13 -8.04 -12.04 -15.45
C LEU A 13 -8.90 -11.27 -14.49
N ALA A 14 -9.06 -11.81 -13.27
CA ALA A 14 -9.98 -11.26 -12.31
C ALA A 14 -9.70 -9.76 -12.27
N ASP A 15 -10.65 -8.96 -12.76
CA ASP A 15 -10.63 -7.54 -12.43
C ASP A 15 -10.49 -7.58 -10.90
N HIS A 16 -9.32 -7.18 -10.37
CA HIS A 16 -9.10 -7.22 -8.93
C HIS A 16 -10.32 -6.60 -8.29
N ASP A 17 -10.86 -7.25 -7.25
CA ASP A 17 -12.15 -6.84 -6.70
C ASP A 17 -12.10 -5.33 -6.46
N ILE A 18 -12.93 -4.60 -7.19
CA ILE A 18 -13.02 -3.15 -7.12
C ILE A 18 -13.18 -2.70 -5.66
N THR A 19 -13.78 -3.55 -4.83
CA THR A 19 -13.87 -3.40 -3.37
C THR A 19 -12.51 -3.26 -2.71
N GLN A 20 -11.55 -4.15 -3.02
CA GLN A 20 -10.18 -4.09 -2.49
C GLN A 20 -9.48 -2.80 -2.91
N LEU A 21 -9.63 -2.38 -4.17
CA LEU A 21 -9.06 -1.12 -4.65
C LEU A 21 -9.68 0.09 -3.95
N ARG A 22 -10.99 0.08 -3.68
CA ARG A 22 -11.70 1.14 -2.97
C ARG A 22 -11.27 1.27 -1.51
N GLU A 23 -11.00 0.15 -0.83
CA GLU A 23 -10.49 0.16 0.54
C GLU A 23 -9.09 0.78 0.61
N VAL A 24 -8.20 0.33 -0.28
CA VAL A 24 -6.83 0.87 -0.34
C VAL A 24 -6.84 2.34 -0.76
N ALA A 25 -7.72 2.71 -1.69
CA ALA A 25 -7.92 4.09 -2.11
C ALA A 25 -8.37 5.00 -0.96
N ASP A 26 -9.21 4.50 -0.05
CA ASP A 26 -9.67 5.25 1.13
C ASP A 26 -8.52 5.60 2.07
N ARG A 27 -7.60 4.65 2.27
CA ARG A 27 -6.38 4.84 3.07
C ARG A 27 -5.40 5.78 2.38
N ILE A 28 -5.15 5.59 1.09
CA ILE A 28 -4.28 6.47 0.27
C ILE A 28 -4.82 7.90 0.27
N ALA A 29 -6.12 8.10 0.08
CA ALA A 29 -6.75 9.42 0.12
C ALA A 29 -6.52 10.11 1.47
N THR A 30 -6.60 9.35 2.57
CA THR A 30 -6.29 9.86 3.92
C THR A 30 -4.83 10.34 4.01
N LEU A 31 -3.88 9.55 3.53
CA LEU A 31 -2.45 9.89 3.55
C LEU A 31 -2.14 11.12 2.68
N ILE A 32 -2.79 11.25 1.52
CA ILE A 32 -2.65 12.41 0.62
C ILE A 32 -3.17 13.68 1.30
N GLN A 33 -4.32 13.62 1.97
CA GLN A 33 -4.93 14.79 2.63
C GLN A 33 -4.16 15.22 3.88
N ARG A 34 -3.62 14.26 4.63
CA ARG A 34 -2.74 14.53 5.79
C ARG A 34 -1.35 15.00 5.39
N ASN A 35 -1.02 15.07 4.10
CA ASN A 35 0.30 15.52 3.72
C ASN A 35 0.43 17.02 4.05
N SER A 36 1.36 17.34 4.95
CA SER A 36 1.57 18.70 5.48
C SER A 36 1.88 19.71 4.39
N ASP A 37 2.44 19.24 3.27
CA ASP A 37 2.92 20.07 2.18
C ASP A 37 1.79 20.58 1.27
N GLY A 38 0.52 20.31 1.64
CA GLY A 38 -0.68 21.01 1.16
C GLY A 38 -1.09 20.76 -0.30
N SER A 39 -0.19 20.37 -1.19
CA SER A 39 -0.50 20.17 -2.62
C SER A 39 0.30 19.07 -3.33
N GLY A 40 1.30 18.47 -2.67
CA GLY A 40 2.23 17.53 -3.32
C GLY A 40 1.78 16.07 -3.44
N GLY A 41 0.83 15.63 -2.61
CA GLY A 41 0.52 14.19 -2.49
C GLY A 41 -0.11 13.57 -3.74
N LEU A 42 -1.13 14.21 -4.31
CA LEU A 42 -1.85 13.69 -5.48
C LEU A 42 -0.99 13.71 -6.76
N PRO A 43 -0.31 14.82 -7.13
CA PRO A 43 0.56 14.84 -8.30
C PRO A 43 1.68 13.79 -8.21
N ARG A 44 2.30 13.63 -7.03
CA ARG A 44 3.31 12.61 -6.77
C ARG A 44 2.75 11.20 -6.97
N PHE A 45 1.55 10.95 -6.47
CA PHE A 45 0.87 9.65 -6.65
C PHE A 45 0.56 9.35 -8.12
N VAL A 46 0.05 10.33 -8.87
CA VAL A 46 -0.24 10.19 -10.30
C VAL A 46 1.02 9.88 -11.10
N GLU A 47 2.12 10.59 -10.81
CA GLU A 47 3.39 10.34 -11.49
C GLU A 47 3.95 8.95 -11.17
N ALA A 48 3.90 8.56 -9.90
CA ALA A 48 4.41 7.26 -9.45
C ALA A 48 3.71 6.08 -10.14
N LEU A 49 2.38 6.15 -10.34
CA LEU A 49 1.59 5.10 -11.01
C LEU A 49 2.02 4.81 -12.46
N ARG A 50 2.83 5.65 -13.09
CA ARG A 50 3.29 5.41 -14.47
C ARG A 50 4.38 4.34 -14.55
N GLN A 51 5.14 4.14 -13.48
CA GLN A 51 6.36 3.32 -13.51
C GLN A 51 6.46 2.45 -12.25
N SER A 52 6.91 1.22 -12.43
CA SER A 52 7.00 0.21 -11.36
C SER A 52 7.89 0.60 -10.18
N GLY A 53 9.05 1.22 -10.44
CA GLY A 53 9.96 1.66 -9.37
C GLY A 53 9.35 2.75 -8.50
N PRO A 54 8.98 3.91 -9.06
CA PRO A 54 8.34 5.00 -8.32
C PRO A 54 7.07 4.59 -7.54
N ILE A 55 6.19 3.76 -8.12
CA ILE A 55 5.02 3.28 -7.37
C ILE A 55 5.41 2.34 -6.23
N ALA A 56 6.42 1.49 -6.40
CA ALA A 56 6.89 0.61 -5.33
C ALA A 56 7.41 1.41 -4.14
N GLU A 57 8.28 2.39 -4.39
CA GLU A 57 8.83 3.27 -3.35
C GLU A 57 7.71 4.04 -2.63
N LEU A 58 6.76 4.61 -3.38
CA LEU A 58 5.66 5.36 -2.79
C LEU A 58 4.73 4.47 -1.95
N LEU A 59 4.43 3.25 -2.41
CA LEU A 59 3.59 2.31 -1.66
C LEU A 59 4.28 1.84 -0.37
N ILE A 60 5.60 1.67 -0.37
CA ILE A 60 6.37 1.36 0.85
C ILE A 60 6.27 2.53 1.84
N GLU A 61 6.53 3.76 1.39
CA GLU A 61 6.42 4.95 2.22
C GLU A 61 5.02 5.09 2.84
N TYR A 62 3.98 4.97 2.00
CA TYR A 62 2.59 5.05 2.46
C TYR A 62 2.23 3.91 3.41
N SER A 63 2.79 2.70 3.21
CA SER A 63 2.54 1.56 4.10
C SER A 63 3.12 1.81 5.49
N VAL A 64 4.35 2.32 5.58
CA VAL A 64 4.98 2.67 6.85
C VAL A 64 4.18 3.77 7.55
N ARG A 65 3.79 4.82 6.81
CA ARG A 65 3.02 5.93 7.36
C ARG A 65 1.65 5.47 7.88
N TRP A 66 0.94 4.65 7.11
CA TRP A 66 -0.37 4.11 7.51
C TRP A 66 -0.26 3.20 8.74
N PHE A 67 0.75 2.33 8.77
CA PHE A 67 0.99 1.46 9.93
C PHE A 67 1.23 2.28 11.20
N ASN A 68 2.01 3.36 11.11
CA ASN A 68 2.25 4.28 12.22
C ASN A 68 1.00 5.08 12.61
N ASP A 69 0.21 5.55 11.64
CA ASP A 69 -1.02 6.30 11.88
C ASP A 69 -2.13 5.43 12.49
N SER A 70 -2.10 4.12 12.24
CA SER A 70 -3.02 3.14 12.81
C SER A 70 -2.48 2.42 14.05
N ASN A 71 -1.34 2.84 14.61
CA ASN A 71 -0.67 2.16 15.73
C ASN A 71 -0.44 0.66 15.52
N GLY A 72 -0.27 0.23 14.27
CA GLY A 72 -0.09 -1.17 13.90
C GLY A 72 -1.37 -2.01 13.81
N GLU A 73 -2.55 -1.41 13.96
CA GLU A 73 -3.84 -2.11 13.87
C GLU A 73 -4.29 -2.34 12.42
N SER A 74 -3.68 -1.65 11.46
CA SER A 74 -4.08 -1.71 10.05
C SER A 74 -2.88 -1.66 9.11
N VAL A 75 -2.97 -2.41 8.01
CA VAL A 75 -2.00 -2.36 6.90
C VAL A 75 -2.60 -1.62 5.72
N LEU A 76 -1.75 -0.96 4.92
CA LEU A 76 -2.24 -0.17 3.79
C LEU A 76 -2.85 -1.07 2.71
N LEU A 77 -2.13 -2.09 2.27
CA LEU A 77 -2.50 -3.04 1.23
C LEU A 77 -1.90 -4.43 1.52
N SER A 78 -2.45 -5.46 0.90
CA SER A 78 -1.90 -6.81 1.00
C SER A 78 -0.65 -6.98 0.12
N PRO A 79 0.23 -7.96 0.42
CA PRO A 79 1.39 -8.26 -0.41
C PRO A 79 1.02 -8.59 -1.87
N GLU A 80 -0.11 -9.27 -2.09
CA GLU A 80 -0.59 -9.66 -3.42
C GLU A 80 -0.92 -8.43 -4.26
N LEU A 81 -1.64 -7.45 -3.68
CA LEU A 81 -1.95 -6.22 -4.37
C LEU A 81 -0.70 -5.36 -4.60
N TYR A 82 0.26 -5.39 -3.67
CA TYR A 82 1.55 -4.73 -3.87
C TYR A 82 2.29 -5.30 -5.09
N TRP A 83 2.37 -6.62 -5.24
CA TRP A 83 3.03 -7.23 -6.39
C TRP A 83 2.39 -6.85 -7.72
N VAL A 84 1.06 -6.86 -7.79
CA VAL A 84 0.32 -6.46 -8.98
C VAL A 84 0.58 -4.99 -9.33
N LEU A 85 0.50 -4.09 -8.36
CA LEU A 85 0.68 -2.67 -8.60
C LEU A 85 2.12 -2.32 -8.98
N THR A 86 3.11 -3.11 -8.55
CA THR A 86 4.53 -2.86 -8.82
C THR A 86 5.07 -3.66 -10.01
N GLU A 87 4.28 -4.56 -10.60
CA GLU A 87 4.70 -5.39 -11.73
C GLU A 87 5.20 -4.54 -12.91
N THR A 88 6.32 -4.93 -13.49
CA THR A 88 6.91 -4.25 -14.65
C THR A 88 6.04 -4.45 -15.88
N VAL A 89 5.54 -3.35 -16.44
CA VAL A 89 4.84 -3.36 -17.72
C VAL A 89 5.90 -3.39 -18.82
N PRO A 90 5.90 -4.40 -19.71
CA PRO A 90 6.78 -4.39 -20.87
C PRO A 90 6.58 -3.09 -21.66
N PRO A 91 7.64 -2.49 -22.21
CA PRO A 91 7.46 -1.40 -23.15
C PRO A 91 6.60 -1.94 -24.29
N GLU A 92 5.45 -1.32 -24.55
CA GLU A 92 4.70 -1.59 -25.77
C GLU A 92 5.69 -1.36 -26.91
N GLU A 93 6.09 -2.43 -27.60
CA GLU A 93 6.82 -2.31 -28.85
C GLU A 93 5.90 -1.48 -29.75
N ARG A 94 6.21 -0.19 -29.91
CA ARG A 94 5.69 0.63 -31.00
C ARG A 94 6.27 0.02 -32.28
N GLY A 95 5.72 -1.13 -32.66
CA GLY A 95 5.91 -1.77 -33.94
C GLY A 95 5.58 -0.75 -35.01
N THR A 96 6.65 -0.31 -35.65
CA THR A 96 6.68 0.38 -36.92
C THR A 96 5.76 -0.27 -37.95
N ALA A 97 4.97 0.58 -38.61
CA ALA A 97 4.45 0.41 -39.97
C ALA A 97 3.50 -0.76 -40.27
N GLY A 98 2.28 -0.43 -40.70
CA GLY A 98 1.50 -1.28 -41.59
C GLY A 98 0.12 -1.64 -41.06
N GLU A 99 -0.88 -1.08 -41.73
CA GLU A 99 -2.14 -1.78 -42.04
C GLU A 99 -3.05 -2.16 -40.87
N GLY A 100 -4.08 -1.35 -40.64
CA GLY A 100 -5.31 -1.82 -39.99
C GLY A 100 -5.94 -0.82 -39.04
N LEU A 101 -6.86 0.00 -39.55
CA LEU A 101 -7.79 0.85 -38.79
C LEU A 101 -8.84 0.04 -38.00
N GLY A 102 -8.50 -1.16 -37.51
CA GLY A 102 -9.41 -2.04 -36.80
C GLY A 102 -8.75 -2.61 -35.55
N GLN A 103 -9.24 -2.22 -34.38
CA GLN A 103 -9.09 -2.97 -33.12
C GLN A 103 -7.72 -2.94 -32.40
N ALA A 104 -6.77 -2.09 -32.81
CA ALA A 104 -5.61 -1.72 -31.97
C ALA A 104 -5.99 -0.78 -30.80
N GLY A 105 -7.25 -0.33 -30.73
CA GLY A 105 -7.75 0.53 -29.67
C GLY A 105 -8.20 -0.26 -28.45
N MET A 106 -7.67 0.12 -27.28
CA MET A 106 -8.18 -0.19 -25.92
C MET A 106 -7.60 -1.39 -25.16
N ASN A 107 -6.70 -2.20 -25.71
CA ASN A 107 -6.03 -3.24 -24.93
C ASN A 107 -4.91 -2.63 -24.06
N CYS A 108 -5.29 -1.94 -23.00
CA CYS A 108 -4.34 -1.52 -21.97
C CYS A 108 -3.77 -2.74 -21.23
N HIS A 109 -2.46 -2.76 -20.98
CA HIS A 109 -1.83 -3.80 -20.16
C HIS A 109 -2.58 -3.92 -18.81
N PRO A 110 -2.87 -5.14 -18.32
CA PRO A 110 -3.69 -5.32 -17.12
C PRO A 110 -3.20 -4.56 -15.89
N VAL A 111 -1.88 -4.54 -15.66
CA VAL A 111 -1.25 -3.76 -14.59
C VAL A 111 -1.53 -2.26 -14.75
N THR A 112 -1.40 -1.73 -15.98
CA THR A 112 -1.72 -0.33 -16.28
C THR A 112 -3.19 -0.04 -16.00
N ARG A 113 -4.10 -0.95 -16.38
CA ARG A 113 -5.53 -0.86 -16.07
C ARG A 113 -5.78 -0.85 -14.56
N THR A 114 -5.16 -1.74 -13.80
CA THR A 114 -5.29 -1.81 -12.33
C THR A 114 -4.79 -0.52 -11.66
N ARG A 115 -3.63 0.01 -12.09
CA ARG A 115 -3.11 1.30 -11.60
C ARG A 115 -4.05 2.46 -11.90
N GLN A 116 -4.62 2.49 -13.11
CA GLN A 116 -5.62 3.51 -13.49
C GLN A 116 -6.91 3.37 -12.67
N MET A 117 -7.41 2.15 -12.45
CA MET A 117 -8.58 1.92 -11.61
C MET A 117 -8.33 2.38 -10.17
N LEU A 118 -7.16 2.08 -9.60
CA LEU A 118 -6.78 2.56 -8.27
C LEU A 118 -6.78 4.10 -8.22
N LEU A 119 -6.24 4.77 -9.24
CA LEU A 119 -6.28 6.24 -9.32
C LEU A 119 -7.71 6.77 -9.31
N ILE A 120 -8.60 6.20 -10.11
CA ILE A 120 -10.01 6.61 -10.14
C ILE A 120 -10.66 6.41 -8.77
N CYS A 121 -10.42 5.28 -8.10
CA CYS A 121 -10.91 5.06 -6.74
C CYS A 121 -10.37 6.10 -5.76
N VAL A 122 -9.08 6.48 -5.85
CA VAL A 122 -8.50 7.53 -4.99
C VAL A 122 -9.15 8.89 -5.27
N LEU A 123 -9.36 9.26 -6.53
CA LEU A 123 -10.04 10.50 -6.89
C LEU A 123 -11.49 10.55 -6.38
N GLU A 124 -12.20 9.41 -6.43
CA GLU A 124 -13.54 9.29 -5.86
C GLU A 124 -13.57 9.49 -4.34
N LYS A 125 -12.55 8.99 -3.63
CA LYS A 125 -12.40 9.21 -2.19
C LYS A 125 -12.00 10.64 -1.86
N LEU A 126 -11.17 11.27 -2.68
CA LEU A 126 -10.80 12.67 -2.50
C LEU A 126 -11.96 13.62 -2.80
N SER A 127 -12.81 13.32 -3.78
CA SER A 127 -13.94 14.19 -4.16
C SER A 127 -15.05 14.24 -3.10
N THR A 128 -15.15 13.21 -2.27
CA THR A 128 -16.18 13.10 -1.21
C THR A 128 -15.72 13.64 0.14
N ARG A 129 -14.45 14.05 0.25
CA ARG A 129 -13.86 14.53 1.51
C ARG A 129 -13.54 16.01 1.42
N PRO A 130 -13.94 16.85 2.40
CA PRO A 130 -13.48 18.23 2.45
C PRO A 130 -11.95 18.23 2.58
N TRP A 131 -11.25 18.92 1.68
CA TRP A 131 -9.81 19.12 1.80
C TRP A 131 -9.55 20.00 3.02
N ARG A 132 -9.27 19.36 4.16
CA ARG A 132 -8.75 20.02 5.35
C ARG A 132 -7.25 19.74 5.38
N PRO A 133 -6.40 20.70 4.98
CA PRO A 133 -5.01 20.62 5.36
C PRO A 133 -4.98 20.54 6.89
N GLU A 134 -4.35 19.51 7.45
CA GLU A 134 -4.16 19.44 8.91
C GLU A 134 -3.51 20.76 9.34
N THR A 135 -4.16 21.47 10.27
CA THR A 135 -3.54 22.64 10.85
C THR A 135 -2.31 22.19 11.66
N PRO A 136 -1.24 22.98 11.75
CA PRO A 136 -0.07 22.62 12.54
C PRO A 136 -0.42 22.30 14.01
N GLU A 137 -1.53 22.81 14.53
CA GLU A 137 -2.08 22.49 15.85
C GLU A 137 -2.56 21.04 15.98
N GLU A 138 -3.24 20.50 14.96
CA GLU A 138 -3.69 19.10 14.92
C GLU A 138 -2.51 18.14 14.84
N ALA A 139 -1.52 18.45 14.00
CA ALA A 139 -0.28 17.69 13.91
C ALA A 139 0.49 17.69 15.25
N ALA A 140 0.60 18.86 15.89
CA ALA A 140 1.23 18.99 17.21
C ALA A 140 0.46 18.25 18.31
N ALA A 141 -0.88 18.23 18.27
CA ALA A 141 -1.70 17.49 19.22
C ALA A 141 -1.51 15.96 19.09
N MET A 142 -1.34 15.45 17.86
CA MET A 142 -1.07 14.03 17.63
C MET A 142 0.33 13.63 18.13
N VAL A 143 1.36 14.45 17.88
CA VAL A 143 2.71 14.24 18.44
C VAL A 143 2.68 14.33 19.96
N LYS A 144 2.00 15.32 20.54
CA LYS A 144 1.82 15.43 22.00
C LYS A 144 1.14 14.21 22.60
N ARG A 145 0.19 13.55 21.90
CA ARG A 145 -0.37 12.27 22.36
C ARG A 145 0.63 11.11 22.29
N ARG A 146 1.47 11.05 21.25
CA ARG A 146 2.52 10.01 21.14
C ARG A 146 3.59 10.14 22.22
N TYR A 147 3.85 11.35 22.70
CA TYR A 147 4.85 11.65 23.73
C TYR A 147 4.26 12.19 25.03
N SER A 148 2.95 12.06 25.28
CA SER A 148 2.36 12.50 26.55
C SER A 148 2.90 11.61 27.68
N ASP A 149 3.19 12.23 28.83
CA ASP A 149 3.87 11.68 30.02
C ASP A 149 3.31 10.37 30.62
N THR A 150 2.23 9.82 30.06
CA THR A 150 1.72 8.50 30.43
C THR A 150 2.28 7.35 29.61
N ALA A 151 3.10 7.62 28.58
CA ALA A 151 3.90 6.61 27.90
C ALA A 151 5.02 6.11 28.82
N ARG A 152 4.66 5.35 29.86
CA ARG A 152 5.64 4.57 30.62
C ARG A 152 6.27 3.59 29.62
N PRO A 153 7.58 3.63 29.38
CA PRO A 153 8.25 2.58 28.64
C PRO A 153 8.06 1.29 29.43
N VAL A 154 7.21 0.39 28.94
CA VAL A 154 7.11 -0.97 29.48
C VAL A 154 8.35 -1.69 28.97
N LEU A 155 9.45 -1.57 29.71
CA LEU A 155 10.52 -2.56 29.60
C LEU A 155 9.87 -3.92 29.89
N PRO A 156 10.10 -4.96 29.07
CA PRO A 156 9.58 -6.28 29.35
C PRO A 156 10.19 -6.75 30.67
N THR A 157 9.48 -6.54 31.77
CA THR A 157 9.83 -7.12 33.06
C THR A 157 9.71 -8.61 32.85
N ARG A 158 10.85 -9.31 32.80
CA ARG A 158 10.95 -10.76 32.76
C ARG A 158 10.07 -11.28 33.89
N ALA A 159 8.85 -11.68 33.55
CA ALA A 159 7.86 -12.08 34.53
C ALA A 159 8.43 -13.30 35.25
N THR A 160 8.86 -13.08 36.48
CA THR A 160 8.95 -14.07 37.55
C THR A 160 7.57 -14.72 37.65
N GLN A 161 7.31 -15.70 36.78
CA GLN A 161 6.34 -16.74 37.06
C GLN A 161 6.85 -17.47 38.30
N GLN A 162 6.02 -17.42 39.34
CA GLN A 162 6.04 -18.27 40.50
C GLN A 162 6.26 -19.75 40.12
N PRO A 163 6.81 -20.55 41.05
CA PRO A 163 7.50 -21.78 40.71
C PRO A 163 6.49 -22.87 40.35
N VAL A 164 6.48 -23.28 39.09
CA VAL A 164 6.13 -24.66 38.76
C VAL A 164 7.41 -25.46 39.03
N GLY A 165 7.37 -26.27 40.07
CA GLY A 165 8.52 -27.08 40.48
C GLY A 165 9.04 -27.93 39.33
N VAL A 166 10.24 -27.62 38.87
CA VAL A 166 11.13 -28.59 38.22
C VAL A 166 12.52 -28.29 38.74
N GLU A 167 13.08 -29.26 39.44
CA GLU A 167 14.45 -29.28 39.95
C GLU A 167 15.43 -28.96 38.81
N GLY A 168 16.15 -27.86 38.94
CA GLY A 168 17.10 -27.38 37.94
C GLY A 168 17.92 -26.24 38.50
N VAL A 169 18.50 -26.48 39.68
CA VAL A 169 19.43 -25.57 40.33
C VAL A 169 20.64 -25.37 39.40
N ILE A 170 20.71 -24.23 38.73
CA ILE A 170 21.96 -23.76 38.13
C ILE A 170 22.53 -22.70 39.07
N THR A 171 23.28 -23.19 40.05
CA THR A 171 24.19 -22.41 40.86
C THR A 171 25.32 -21.94 39.96
N THR A 172 25.44 -20.63 39.74
CA THR A 172 26.70 -20.02 39.30
C THR A 172 27.19 -19.11 40.41
N ALA A 173 27.62 -19.73 41.50
CA ALA A 173 28.50 -19.11 42.46
C ALA A 173 29.94 -19.43 42.05
N GLN A 174 30.74 -18.36 41.94
CA GLN A 174 32.19 -18.32 42.03
C GLN A 174 32.98 -18.89 40.84
N PHE A 175 33.37 -17.95 39.97
CA PHE A 175 34.62 -18.05 39.22
C PHE A 175 35.80 -17.99 40.21
N PRO A 176 36.78 -18.92 40.13
CA PRO A 176 38.10 -18.71 40.69
C PRO A 176 38.92 -17.71 39.86
#